data_AF-R6ADR2-F1
#
_entry.id   AF-R6ADR2-F1
#
_cell.length_a   1.000
_cell.length_b   1.000
_cell.length_c   1.000
_cell.angle_alpha   90.00
_cell.angle_beta   90.00
_cell.angle_gamma   90.00
#
_symmetry.space_group_name_H-M   'P 1'
#
loop_
_entity.id
_entity.type
_entity.pdbx_description
1 polymer ?
#
loop_
_entity_poly.entity_id
_entity_poly.type
_entity_poly.pdbx_seq_one_letter_code
_entity_poly.pdbx_strand_id
1 'polypeptide(L)'
;MPFMAKNAVFRKLAEISDITALSKEEHEKYDESIKILRDNYATFKFAIKEGHDKGRAEGQTKEKKQIAQNMLKEGMAVSLICKMTGLDEQEVLKLKDE
;
A
#
# COMPACT_ATOMS: atom_id res chain seq x y z
N MET A 1 -10.77 -39.73 36.07
CA MET A 1 -9.79 -39.51 37.17
C MET A 1 -9.09 -38.18 36.92
N PRO A 2 -9.20 -37.20 37.83
CA PRO A 2 -8.79 -35.82 37.58
C PRO A 2 -7.25 -35.70 37.56
N PHE A 3 -6.70 -35.33 36.41
CA PHE A 3 -5.26 -35.10 36.22
C PHE A 3 -4.73 -33.89 37.03
N MET A 4 -5.62 -33.07 37.58
CA MET A 4 -5.31 -31.82 38.28
C MET A 4 -4.61 -31.98 39.64
N ALA A 5 -4.43 -33.19 40.18
CA ALA A 5 -4.15 -33.36 41.62
C ALA A 5 -2.72 -33.76 42.06
N LYS A 6 -1.72 -33.98 41.18
CA LYS A 6 -0.48 -34.67 41.63
C LYS A 6 0.90 -34.13 41.26
N ASN A 7 1.08 -32.90 40.76
CA ASN A 7 2.43 -32.35 40.65
C ASN A 7 2.51 -30.88 41.08
N ALA A 8 3.25 -30.61 42.17
CA ALA A 8 3.63 -29.26 42.58
C ALA A 8 4.39 -28.51 41.48
N VAL A 9 5.08 -29.26 40.62
CA VAL A 9 5.76 -28.77 39.41
C VAL A 9 4.77 -28.22 38.39
N PHE A 10 3.60 -28.86 38.21
CA PHE A 10 2.55 -28.37 37.32
C PHE A 10 1.84 -27.12 37.88
N ARG A 11 1.77 -26.97 39.21
CA ARG A 11 1.28 -25.73 39.84
C ARG A 11 2.24 -24.56 39.60
N LYS A 12 3.54 -24.75 39.77
CA LYS A 12 4.55 -23.73 39.44
C LYS A 12 4.61 -23.42 37.94
N LEU A 13 4.43 -24.41 37.07
CA LEU A 13 4.37 -24.20 35.62
C LEU A 13 3.10 -23.45 35.19
N ALA A 14 1.98 -23.60 35.91
CA ALA A 14 0.76 -22.83 35.70
C ALA A 14 0.86 -21.38 36.25
N GLU A 15 1.58 -21.17 37.37
CA GLU A 15 1.92 -19.83 37.87
C GLU A 15 2.80 -19.03 36.90
N ILE A 16 3.59 -19.71 36.07
CA ILE A 16 4.45 -19.08 35.04
C ILE A 16 3.67 -18.83 33.74
N SER A 17 2.47 -19.41 33.55
CA SER A 17 1.74 -19.37 32.28
C SER A 17 0.58 -18.38 32.17
N ASP A 18 -0.02 -17.93 33.27
CA ASP A 18 -1.27 -17.15 33.21
C ASP A 18 -1.04 -15.65 33.53
N ILE A 19 -0.71 -14.86 32.51
CA ILE A 19 -1.49 -13.70 31.99
C ILE A 19 -1.93 -12.56 32.95
N THR A 20 -1.89 -12.70 34.28
CA THR A 20 -2.16 -11.61 35.26
C THR A 20 -0.89 -10.98 35.84
N ALA A 21 0.30 -11.47 35.47
CA ALA A 21 1.58 -10.98 35.98
C ALA A 21 2.07 -9.69 35.30
N LEU A 22 1.41 -9.25 34.22
CA LEU A 22 1.62 -7.92 33.67
C LEU A 22 0.87 -6.94 34.56
N SER A 23 1.60 -6.02 35.20
CA SER A 23 1.01 -4.85 35.83
C SER A 23 0.13 -4.11 34.81
N LYS A 24 -0.86 -3.36 35.30
CA LYS A 24 -1.73 -2.53 34.44
C LYS A 24 -0.93 -1.71 33.42
N GLU A 25 0.24 -1.21 33.84
CA GLU A 25 1.16 -0.47 32.97
C GLU A 25 1.75 -1.30 31.82
N GLU A 26 2.06 -2.57 32.04
CA GLU A 26 2.63 -3.41 30.97
C GLU A 26 1.57 -3.87 29.98
N HIS A 27 0.32 -4.07 30.42
CA HIS A 27 -0.83 -4.24 29.54
C HIS A 27 -1.10 -2.99 28.70
N GLU A 28 -1.10 -1.81 29.33
CA GLU A 28 -1.27 -0.53 28.64
C GLU A 28 -0.17 -0.29 27.60
N LYS A 29 1.10 -0.58 27.92
CA LYS A 29 2.22 -0.52 26.96
C LYS A 29 2.08 -1.53 25.82
N TYR A 30 1.59 -2.74 26.11
CA TYR A 30 1.34 -3.74 25.09
C TYR A 30 0.23 -3.27 24.13
N ASP A 31 -0.89 -2.80 24.65
CA ASP A 31 -2.00 -2.29 23.84
C ASP A 31 -1.59 -1.07 23.02
N GLU A 32 -0.80 -0.16 23.60
CA GLU A 32 -0.22 0.99 22.90
C GLU A 32 0.71 0.54 21.77
N SER A 33 1.58 -0.45 22.01
CA SER A 33 2.45 -1.00 20.98
C SER A 33 1.67 -1.62 19.83
N ILE A 34 0.58 -2.34 20.11
CA ILE A 34 -0.30 -2.92 19.11
C ILE A 34 -1.01 -1.84 18.31
N LYS A 35 -1.44 -0.75 18.96
CA LYS A 35 -2.04 0.40 18.29
C LYS A 35 -1.04 1.05 17.33
N ILE A 36 0.17 1.35 17.79
CA ILE A 36 1.25 1.92 16.97
C ILE A 36 1.56 0.99 15.78
N LEU A 37 1.67 -0.32 16.01
CA LEU A 37 1.91 -1.29 14.95
C LEU A 37 0.79 -1.29 13.90
N ARG A 38 -0.48 -1.20 14.32
CA ARG A 38 -1.63 -1.14 13.41
C ARG A 38 -1.66 0.16 12.63
N ASP A 39 -1.42 1.30 13.29
CA ASP A 39 -1.40 2.62 12.65
C ASP A 39 -0.27 2.70 11.62
N ASN A 40 0.91 2.20 11.98
CA ASN A 40 2.05 2.09 11.06
C ASN A 40 1.72 1.17 9.88
N TYR A 41 1.19 -0.02 10.14
CA TYR A 41 0.81 -0.97 9.08
C TYR A 41 -0.21 -0.36 8.11
N ALA A 42 -1.25 0.31 8.63
CA ALA A 42 -2.25 0.97 7.81
C ALA A 42 -1.62 2.09 6.96
N THR A 43 -0.74 2.90 7.57
CA THR A 43 -0.04 4.00 6.89
C THR A 43 0.87 3.48 5.77
N PHE A 44 1.70 2.48 6.05
CA PHE A 44 2.58 1.87 5.05
C PHE A 44 1.80 1.23 3.91
N LYS A 45 0.74 0.48 4.23
CA LYS A 45 -0.10 -0.16 3.21
C LYS A 45 -0.78 0.87 2.31
N PHE A 46 -1.26 1.96 2.89
CA PHE A 46 -1.85 3.06 2.13
C PHE A 46 -0.82 3.73 1.22
N ALA A 47 0.37 4.05 1.74
CA ALA A 47 1.45 4.67 0.98
C ALA A 47 1.90 3.80 -0.22
N ILE A 48 2.03 2.48 -0.02
CA ILE A 48 2.37 1.55 -1.10
C ILE A 48 1.28 1.53 -2.18
N LYS A 49 0.01 1.44 -1.75
CA LYS A 49 -1.12 1.43 -2.68
C LYS A 49 -1.18 2.73 -3.49
N GLU A 50 -1.13 3.87 -2.81
CA GLU A 50 -1.17 5.18 -3.46
C GLU A 50 0.02 5.38 -4.40
N GLY A 51 1.22 4.97 -4.00
CA GLY A 51 2.42 5.02 -4.85
C GLY A 51 2.29 4.16 -6.11
N HIS A 52 1.72 2.95 -5.99
CA HIS A 52 1.47 2.09 -7.13
C HIS A 52 0.39 2.66 -8.07
N ASP A 53 -0.70 3.19 -7.51
CA ASP A 53 -1.80 3.78 -8.29
C ASP A 53 -1.32 5.04 -9.03
N LYS A 54 -0.56 5.92 -8.36
CA LYS A 54 0.08 7.09 -8.99
C LYS A 54 1.07 6.67 -10.06
N GLY A 55 1.98 5.74 -9.75
CA GLY A 55 2.98 5.25 -10.71
C GLY A 55 2.34 4.64 -11.96
N ARG A 56 1.23 3.91 -11.82
CA ARG A 56 0.47 3.36 -12.94
C ARG A 56 -0.19 4.47 -13.78
N ALA A 57 -0.82 5.45 -13.14
CA ALA A 57 -1.45 6.57 -13.85
C ALA A 57 -0.41 7.43 -14.59
N GLU A 58 0.73 7.72 -13.96
CA GLU A 58 1.85 8.42 -14.60
C GLU A 58 2.44 7.61 -15.77
N GLY A 59 2.58 6.29 -15.61
CA GLY A 59 3.06 5.41 -16.67
C GLY A 59 2.14 5.44 -17.89
N GLN A 60 0.82 5.30 -17.68
CA GLN A 60 -0.18 5.34 -18.75
C GLN A 60 -0.21 6.69 -19.47
N THR A 61 -0.10 7.79 -18.74
CA THR A 61 -0.08 9.13 -19.35
C THR A 61 1.20 9.38 -20.15
N LYS A 62 2.37 8.98 -19.63
CA LYS A 62 3.64 9.05 -20.35
C LYS A 62 3.64 8.19 -21.61
N GLU A 63 3.14 6.96 -21.51
CA GLU A 63 3.01 6.06 -22.66
C GLU A 63 2.11 6.65 -23.75
N LYS A 64 0.92 7.16 -23.39
CA LYS A 64 0.02 7.82 -24.34
C LYS A 64 0.67 8.99 -25.06
N LYS A 65 1.40 9.85 -24.32
CA LYS A 65 2.14 10.98 -24.89
C LYS A 65 3.26 10.52 -25.83
N GLN A 66 4.01 9.49 -25.44
CA GLN A 66 5.07 8.94 -26.28
C GLN A 66 4.51 8.34 -27.57
N ILE A 67 3.39 7.62 -27.49
CA ILE A 67 2.69 7.08 -28.66
C ILE A 67 2.23 8.23 -29.56
N ALA A 68 1.59 9.27 -29.00
CA ALA A 68 1.16 10.44 -29.77
C ALA A 68 2.33 11.15 -30.47
N GLN A 69 3.46 11.34 -29.80
CA GLN A 69 4.69 11.89 -30.39
C GLN A 69 5.20 11.02 -31.55
N ASN A 70 5.24 9.71 -31.37
CA ASN A 70 5.68 8.79 -32.43
C ASN A 70 4.71 8.87 -33.61
N MET A 71 3.40 8.93 -33.37
CA MET A 71 2.39 9.10 -34.42
C MET A 71 2.53 10.41 -35.18
N LEU A 72 2.86 11.51 -34.50
CA LEU A 72 3.16 12.81 -35.11
C LEU A 72 4.40 12.74 -36.00
N LYS A 73 5.46 12.05 -35.55
CA LYS A 73 6.70 11.85 -36.33
C LYS A 73 6.47 11.04 -37.60
N GLU A 74 5.56 10.06 -37.55
CA GLU A 74 5.10 9.29 -38.72
C GLU A 74 4.17 10.10 -39.66
N GLY A 75 3.89 11.36 -39.33
CA GLY A 75 3.10 12.26 -40.20
C GLY A 75 1.59 12.05 -40.13
N MET A 76 1.08 11.37 -39.09
CA MET A 76 -0.37 11.21 -38.92
C MET A 76 -1.06 12.53 -38.59
N ALA A 77 -2.31 12.67 -39.06
CA ALA A 77 -3.13 13.84 -38.76
C ALA A 77 -3.48 13.92 -37.26
N VAL A 78 -3.38 15.13 -36.69
CA VAL A 78 -3.68 15.42 -35.27
C VAL A 78 -5.07 14.91 -34.85
N SER A 79 -6.07 15.06 -35.72
CA SER A 79 -7.44 14.59 -35.47
C SER A 79 -7.55 13.07 -35.33
N LEU A 80 -6.72 12.30 -36.05
CA LEU A 80 -6.65 10.85 -35.92
C LEU A 80 -5.94 10.44 -34.64
N ILE A 81 -4.85 11.14 -34.30
CA ILE A 81 -4.08 10.90 -33.07
C ILE A 81 -4.95 11.12 -31.82
N CYS A 82 -5.75 12.19 -31.79
CA CYS A 82 -6.70 12.45 -30.70
C CYS A 82 -7.73 11.33 -30.56
N LYS A 83 -8.26 10.80 -31.67
CA LYS A 83 -9.19 9.66 -31.65
C LYS A 83 -8.55 8.37 -31.13
N MET A 84 -7.30 8.10 -31.47
CA MET A 84 -6.61 6.86 -31.08
C MET A 84 -6.08 6.90 -29.64
N THR A 85 -5.56 8.04 -29.20
CA THR A 85 -4.92 8.19 -27.88
C THR A 85 -5.86 8.70 -26.80
N GLY A 86 -6.98 9.32 -27.21
CA GLY A 86 -7.93 9.99 -26.32
C GLY A 86 -7.37 11.28 -25.70
N LEU A 87 -6.26 11.80 -26.23
CA LEU A 87 -5.69 13.09 -25.84
C LEU A 87 -6.45 14.22 -26.54
N ASP A 88 -6.43 15.40 -25.92
CA ASP A 88 -7.00 16.59 -26.55
C ASP A 88 -6.09 17.15 -27.66
N GLU A 89 -6.66 17.93 -28.58
CA GLU A 89 -5.90 18.51 -29.70
C GLU A 89 -4.79 19.46 -29.24
N GLN A 90 -4.98 20.18 -28.13
CA GLN A 90 -3.99 21.09 -27.56
C GLN A 90 -2.81 20.34 -26.93
N GLU A 91 -3.07 19.21 -26.26
CA GLU A 91 -2.07 18.30 -25.69
C GLU A 91 -1.23 17.69 -26.81
N VAL A 92 -1.87 17.23 -27.89
CA VAL A 92 -1.15 16.72 -29.07
C VAL A 92 -0.35 17.83 -29.75
N LEU A 93 -0.86 19.07 -29.81
CA LEU A 93 -0.11 20.20 -30.37
C LEU A 93 1.12 20.55 -29.53
N LYS A 94 1.01 20.56 -28.20
CA LYS A 94 2.14 20.80 -27.29
C LYS A 94 3.25 19.75 -27.47
N LEU A 95 2.88 18.50 -27.75
CA LEU A 95 3.83 17.42 -28.02
C LEU A 95 4.56 17.57 -29.37
N LYS A 96 4.11 18.45 -30.25
CA LYS A 96 4.79 18.78 -31.51
C LYS A 96 5.89 19.83 -31.31
N ASP A 97 5.73 20.68 -30.29
CA ASP A 97 6.64 21.78 -29.97
C ASP A 97 7.73 21.36 -28.94
N GLU A 98 7.63 20.14 -28.38
CA GLU A 98 8.65 19.45 -27.58
C GLU A 98 9.52 18.51 -28.44
#